data_AF-A0A4Q6AFD5-F1
#
_entry.id   AF-A0A4Q6AFD5-F1
#
_cell.length_a   1.000
_cell.length_b   1.000
_cell.length_c   1.000
_cell.angle_alpha   90.00
_cell.angle_beta   90.00
_cell.angle_gamma   90.00
#
_symmetry.space_group_name_H-M   'P 1'
#
loop_
_entity.id
_entity.type
_entity.pdbx_description
1 polymer ?
#
loop_
_entity_poly.entity_id
_entity_poly.type
_entity_poly.pdbx_seq_one_letter_code
_entity_poly.pdbx_strand_id
1 'polypeptide(L)'
;PGTDDVRETPSNTIIDRLLKAGAIVKGHDPEGIANFSHEFGPHKDLSYSDNSYEILKGADALVLVTEWSEYRRPSWDKIAGLMKQKTVFDLRNQYDAHDLISRGFHYQCIGRPDSIGFGK
;
A
#
# COMPACT_ATOMS: atom_id res chain seq x y z
N PRO A 1 -12.56 -10.23 0.10
CA PRO A 1 -11.61 -11.08 -0.67
C PRO A 1 -12.40 -12.10 -1.51
N GLY A 2 -12.14 -12.17 -2.83
CA GLY A 2 -12.83 -13.09 -3.74
C GLY A 2 -13.93 -12.49 -4.63
N THR A 3 -13.87 -11.19 -4.95
CA THR A 3 -14.73 -10.60 -5.98
C THR A 3 -13.94 -9.55 -6.78
N ASP A 4 -14.20 -9.52 -8.07
CA ASP A 4 -13.76 -8.54 -9.06
C ASP A 4 -14.65 -7.27 -9.06
N ASP A 5 -15.63 -7.18 -8.15
CA ASP A 5 -16.50 -6.01 -8.05
C ASP A 5 -15.80 -4.88 -7.28
N VAL A 6 -15.27 -3.90 -8.03
CA VAL A 6 -14.59 -2.72 -7.47
C VAL A 6 -15.51 -1.55 -7.17
N ARG A 7 -16.83 -1.68 -7.41
CA ARG A 7 -17.79 -0.61 -7.19
C ARG A 7 -17.82 -0.29 -5.69
N GLU A 8 -17.34 0.89 -5.33
CA GLU A 8 -17.20 1.39 -3.95
C GLU A 8 -16.22 0.63 -3.03
N THR A 9 -15.07 0.18 -3.55
CA THR A 9 -14.04 -0.38 -2.66
C THR A 9 -13.40 0.70 -1.77
N PRO A 10 -12.97 0.34 -0.54
CA PRO A 10 -12.16 1.22 0.30
C PRO A 10 -10.91 1.77 -0.42
N SER A 11 -10.33 0.99 -1.34
CA SER A 11 -9.20 1.38 -2.17
C SER A 11 -9.51 2.60 -3.04
N ASN A 12 -10.66 2.64 -3.71
CA ASN A 12 -11.02 3.76 -4.58
C ASN A 12 -11.13 5.07 -3.78
N THR A 13 -11.75 5.01 -2.60
CA THR A 13 -11.89 6.18 -1.72
C THR A 13 -10.53 6.69 -1.24
N ILE A 14 -9.61 5.79 -0.92
CA ILE A 14 -8.24 6.15 -0.49
C ILE A 14 -7.47 6.79 -1.66
N ILE A 15 -7.51 6.17 -2.83
CA ILE A 15 -6.84 6.68 -4.04
C ILE A 15 -7.35 8.09 -4.36
N ASP A 16 -8.67 8.29 -4.45
CA ASP A 16 -9.29 9.58 -4.74
C ASP A 16 -8.86 10.67 -3.73
N ARG A 17 -8.86 10.35 -2.44
CA ARG A 17 -8.44 11.31 -1.39
C ARG A 17 -6.96 11.66 -1.47
N LEU A 18 -6.09 10.68 -1.74
CA LEU A 18 -4.67 10.91 -1.91
C LEU A 18 -4.39 11.78 -3.14
N LEU A 19 -5.04 11.50 -4.27
CA LEU A 19 -4.92 12.30 -5.49
C LEU A 19 -5.41 13.74 -5.26
N LYS A 20 -6.55 13.93 -4.59
CA LYS A 20 -7.07 15.26 -4.22
C LYS A 20 -6.14 16.02 -3.27
N ALA A 21 -5.35 15.31 -2.46
CA ALA A 21 -4.32 15.90 -1.61
C ALA A 21 -3.00 16.18 -2.36
N GLY A 22 -2.92 15.87 -3.66
CA GLY A 22 -1.73 16.11 -4.49
C GLY A 22 -0.68 15.01 -4.45
N ALA A 23 -1.02 13.82 -3.95
CA ALA A 23 -0.10 12.69 -3.94
C ALA A 23 0.00 12.03 -5.33
N ILE A 24 1.15 11.42 -5.61
CA ILE A 24 1.32 10.49 -6.72
C ILE A 24 1.05 9.08 -6.20
N VAL A 25 0.07 8.40 -6.79
CA VAL A 25 -0.37 7.06 -6.38
C VAL A 25 0.10 6.02 -7.40
N LYS A 26 0.71 4.95 -6.89
CA LYS A 26 1.09 3.78 -7.69
C LYS A 26 0.39 2.56 -7.09
N GLY A 27 -0.49 1.93 -7.86
CA GLY A 27 -1.32 0.82 -7.42
C GLY A 27 -0.85 -0.52 -7.99
N HIS A 28 -1.01 -1.57 -7.20
CA HIS A 28 -0.90 -2.95 -7.66
C HIS A 28 -1.98 -3.75 -6.94
N ASP A 29 -2.69 -4.59 -7.69
CA ASP A 29 -3.62 -5.58 -7.16
C ASP A 29 -3.56 -6.80 -8.09
N PRO A 30 -3.41 -8.04 -7.58
CA PRO A 30 -3.22 -9.21 -8.43
C PRO A 30 -4.44 -9.47 -9.34
N GLU A 31 -5.63 -9.01 -8.92
CA GLU A 31 -6.91 -9.25 -9.61
C GLU A 31 -7.61 -7.95 -10.02
N GLY A 32 -7.22 -6.80 -9.45
CA GLY A 32 -7.98 -5.54 -9.52
C GLY A 32 -7.44 -4.45 -10.44
N ILE A 33 -6.28 -4.62 -11.10
CA ILE A 33 -5.66 -3.54 -11.90
C ILE A 33 -6.58 -3.05 -13.03
N ALA A 34 -7.19 -3.98 -13.78
CA ALA A 34 -8.08 -3.62 -14.90
C ALA A 34 -9.27 -2.78 -14.43
N ASN A 35 -9.80 -3.14 -13.26
CA ASN A 35 -10.93 -2.50 -12.65
C ASN A 35 -10.60 -1.08 -12.13
N PHE A 36 -9.45 -0.90 -11.47
CA PHE A 36 -9.00 0.43 -11.06
C PHE A 36 -8.71 1.33 -12.28
N SER A 37 -8.12 0.77 -13.34
CA SER A 37 -7.89 1.53 -14.57
C SER A 37 -9.20 1.96 -15.24
N HIS A 38 -10.27 1.17 -15.15
CA HIS A 38 -11.57 1.52 -15.68
C HIS A 38 -12.23 2.65 -14.87
N GLU A 39 -12.20 2.55 -13.54
CA GLU A 39 -12.84 3.51 -12.63
C GLU A 39 -12.22 4.91 -12.73
N PHE A 40 -10.89 5.01 -12.71
CA PHE A 40 -10.19 6.30 -12.66
C PHE A 40 -9.83 6.85 -14.04
N GLY A 41 -9.85 6.00 -15.07
CA GLY A 41 -9.34 6.34 -16.39
C GLY A 41 -7.86 6.79 -16.37
N PRO A 42 -7.38 7.43 -17.45
CA PRO A 42 -6.04 8.00 -17.49
C PRO A 42 -5.92 9.19 -16.52
N HIS A 43 -4.97 9.11 -15.58
CA HIS A 43 -4.71 10.18 -14.62
C HIS A 43 -3.20 10.36 -14.44
N LYS A 44 -2.69 11.59 -14.56
CA LYS A 44 -1.24 11.87 -14.61
C LYS A 44 -0.49 11.48 -13.32
N ASP A 45 -1.18 11.53 -12.18
CA ASP A 45 -0.62 11.22 -10.86
C ASP A 45 -1.03 9.81 -10.37
N LEU A 46 -1.62 8.98 -11.23
CA LEU A 46 -2.02 7.60 -10.92
C LEU A 46 -1.46 6.65 -11.96
N SER A 47 -0.79 5.61 -11.49
CA SER A 47 -0.27 4.55 -12.35
C SER A 47 -0.42 3.20 -11.67
N TYR A 48 -0.37 2.15 -12.48
CA TYR A 48 -0.47 0.78 -12.01
C TYR A 48 0.69 -0.06 -12.54
N SER A 49 1.04 -1.12 -11.84
CA SER A 49 1.97 -2.14 -12.33
C SER A 49 1.47 -3.52 -11.91
N ASP A 50 1.81 -4.51 -12.72
CA ASP A 50 1.66 -5.95 -12.49
C ASP A 50 2.72 -6.52 -11.51
N ASN A 51 3.68 -5.69 -11.07
CA ASN A 51 4.69 -6.06 -10.10
C ASN A 51 4.60 -5.18 -8.84
N SER A 52 4.22 -5.79 -7.73
CA SER A 52 4.07 -5.13 -6.44
C SER A 52 5.34 -4.45 -5.91
N TYR A 53 6.54 -4.86 -6.34
CA TYR A 53 7.78 -4.19 -5.96
C TYR A 53 8.09 -2.97 -6.83
N GLU A 54 7.64 -2.93 -8.08
CA GLU A 54 7.91 -1.80 -8.98
C GLU A 54 7.20 -0.53 -8.51
N ILE A 55 5.97 -0.66 -7.99
CA ILE A 55 5.21 0.47 -7.45
C ILE A 55 5.88 1.12 -6.22
N LEU A 56 6.78 0.40 -5.54
CA LEU A 56 7.46 0.89 -4.33
C LEU A 56 8.72 1.70 -4.64
N LYS A 57 9.20 1.67 -5.90
CA LYS A 57 10.38 2.43 -6.30
C LYS A 57 10.14 3.93 -6.11
N GLY A 58 10.94 4.52 -5.22
CA GLY A 58 10.87 5.92 -4.86
C GLY A 58 9.61 6.32 -4.10
N ALA A 59 8.86 5.37 -3.55
CA ALA A 59 7.66 5.66 -2.78
C ALA A 59 8.01 6.22 -1.40
N ASP A 60 7.21 7.18 -0.95
CA ASP A 60 7.33 7.79 0.38
C ASP A 60 6.58 6.97 1.46
N ALA A 61 5.54 6.22 1.06
CA ALA A 61 4.81 5.32 1.95
C ALA A 61 4.22 4.13 1.18
N LEU A 62 4.07 2.99 1.87
CA LEU A 62 3.34 1.81 1.44
C LEU A 62 2.01 1.77 2.20
N VAL A 63 0.90 1.55 1.50
CA VAL A 63 -0.41 1.36 2.13
C VAL A 63 -0.96 0.00 1.73
N LEU A 64 -1.16 -0.89 2.70
CA LEU A 64 -1.83 -2.17 2.48
C LEU A 64 -3.34 -2.01 2.69
N VAL A 65 -4.10 -2.11 1.59
CA VAL A 65 -5.56 -1.96 1.62
C VAL A 65 -6.30 -3.30 1.52
N THR A 66 -5.72 -4.29 0.83
CA THR A 66 -6.32 -5.63 0.63
C THR A 66 -5.34 -6.72 1.07
N GLU A 67 -5.82 -7.73 1.80
CA GLU A 67 -5.04 -8.82 2.41
C GLU A 67 -4.77 -10.00 1.47
N TRP A 68 -4.39 -9.71 0.22
CA TRP A 68 -3.99 -10.74 -0.73
C TRP A 68 -2.84 -11.61 -0.17
N SER A 69 -2.89 -12.91 -0.43
CA SER A 69 -1.92 -13.90 0.05
C SER A 69 -0.48 -13.55 -0.32
N GLU A 70 -0.31 -12.99 -1.50
CA GLU A 70 0.92 -12.52 -2.14
C GLU A 70 1.63 -11.48 -1.28
N TYR A 71 0.88 -10.73 -0.46
CA TYR A 71 1.42 -9.68 0.38
C TYR A 71 1.76 -10.18 1.79
N ARG A 72 1.41 -11.41 2.18
CA ARG A 72 1.56 -11.85 3.59
C ARG A 72 3.00 -12.00 4.04
N ARG A 73 3.93 -12.27 3.12
CA ARG A 73 5.34 -12.53 3.43
C ARG A 73 6.25 -11.78 2.45
N PRO A 74 6.23 -10.44 2.47
CA PRO A 74 7.05 -9.67 1.57
C PRO A 74 8.52 -9.71 2.02
N SER A 75 9.44 -9.46 1.09
CA SER A 75 10.83 -9.22 1.44
C SER A 75 10.98 -7.79 1.95
N TRP A 76 10.95 -7.60 3.28
CA TRP A 76 11.06 -6.28 3.89
C TRP A 76 12.37 -5.56 3.57
N ASP A 77 13.47 -6.29 3.46
CA ASP A 77 14.78 -5.71 3.09
C ASP A 77 14.76 -5.17 1.66
N LYS A 78 14.08 -5.87 0.73
CA LYS A 78 13.87 -5.38 -0.63
C LYS A 78 12.97 -4.15 -0.64
N ILE A 79 11.86 -4.16 0.10
CA ILE A 79 10.96 -3.00 0.23
C ILE A 79 11.72 -1.78 0.75
N ALA A 80 12.49 -1.95 1.82
CA ALA A 80 13.31 -0.90 2.41
C ALA A 80 14.30 -0.28 1.40
N GLY A 81 14.89 -1.08 0.51
CA GLY A 81 15.81 -0.59 -0.52
C GLY A 81 15.14 0.11 -1.71
N LEU A 82 13.83 -0.06 -1.90
CA LEU A 82 13.07 0.54 -3.01
C LEU A 82 12.46 1.89 -2.64
N MET A 83 12.07 2.06 -1.37
CA MET A 83 11.35 3.24 -0.89
C MET A 83 12.29 4.38 -0.48
N LYS A 84 11.81 5.62 -0.54
CA LYS A 84 12.53 6.79 0.00
C LYS A 84 12.49 6.82 1.53
N GLN A 85 11.35 6.42 2.09
CA GLN A 85 11.10 6.36 3.52
C GLN A 85 10.51 5.00 3.88
N LYS A 86 10.90 4.45 5.02
CA LYS A 86 10.41 3.15 5.51
C LYS A 86 9.05 3.31 6.20
N THR A 87 8.05 3.85 5.50
CA THR A 87 6.73 4.13 6.08
C THR A 87 5.68 3.15 5.56
N VAL A 88 4.98 2.46 6.47
CA VAL A 88 3.97 1.44 6.15
C VAL A 88 2.68 1.72 6.93
N PHE A 89 1.58 1.88 6.21
CA PHE A 89 0.22 1.91 6.74
C PHE A 89 -0.46 0.57 6.41
N ASP A 90 -0.78 -0.21 7.42
CA ASP A 90 -1.47 -1.49 7.28
C ASP A 90 -2.92 -1.38 7.74
N LEU A 91 -3.83 -1.30 6.77
CA LEU A 91 -5.27 -1.21 7.03
C LEU A 91 -5.95 -2.57 7.24
N ARG A 92 -5.16 -3.67 7.16
CA ARG A 92 -5.63 -5.05 7.29
C ARG A 92 -5.01 -5.77 8.48
N ASN A 93 -4.11 -5.11 9.21
CA ASN A 93 -3.41 -5.66 10.38
C ASN A 93 -2.69 -6.99 10.07
N GLN A 94 -2.19 -7.13 8.83
CA GLN A 94 -1.53 -8.30 8.27
C GLN A 94 -0.12 -8.50 8.83
N TYR A 95 0.58 -7.42 9.17
CA TYR A 95 1.98 -7.49 9.58
C TYR A 95 2.17 -7.41 11.10
N ASP A 96 3.30 -7.94 11.54
CA ASP A 96 3.76 -7.84 12.94
C ASP A 96 4.40 -6.46 13.17
N ALA A 97 3.81 -5.68 14.07
CA ALA A 97 4.27 -4.32 14.35
C ALA A 97 5.70 -4.31 14.93
N HIS A 98 6.04 -5.26 15.80
CA HIS A 98 7.34 -5.31 16.45
C HIS A 98 8.45 -5.65 15.45
N ASP A 99 8.20 -6.59 14.53
CA ASP A 99 9.16 -6.91 13.46
C ASP A 99 9.45 -5.68 12.60
N LEU A 100 8.42 -5.00 12.09
CA LEU A 100 8.60 -3.84 11.21
C LEU A 100 9.28 -2.66 11.93
N ILE A 101 8.87 -2.37 13.17
CA ILE A 101 9.50 -1.32 13.98
C ILE A 101 10.97 -1.66 14.24
N SER A 102 11.29 -2.93 14.56
CA SER A 102 12.68 -3.37 14.79
C SER A 102 13.57 -3.25 13.54
N ARG A 103 12.99 -3.34 12.34
CA ARG A 103 13.64 -3.12 11.04
C ARG A 103 13.78 -1.63 10.66
N GLY A 104 13.30 -0.74 11.52
CA GLY A 104 13.33 0.70 11.33
C GLY A 104 12.22 1.25 10.46
N PHE A 105 11.11 0.52 10.28
CA PHE A 105 9.93 1.08 9.63
C PHE A 105 9.15 1.96 10.61
N HIS A 106 8.66 3.09 10.11
CA HIS A 106 7.48 3.70 10.68
C HIS A 106 6.27 2.85 10.27
N TYR A 107 5.67 2.17 11.23
CA TYR A 107 4.52 1.32 11.02
C TYR A 107 3.29 1.97 11.64
N GLN A 108 2.14 1.83 11.01
CA GLN A 108 0.86 2.22 11.60
C GLN A 108 -0.21 1.25 11.12
N CYS A 109 -1.05 0.79 12.04
CA CYS A 109 -2.16 -0.09 11.69
C CYS A 109 -3.43 0.26 12.47
N ILE A 110 -4.57 -0.29 12.06
CA ILE A 110 -5.87 0.09 12.62
C ILE A 110 -6.14 -0.63 13.93
N GLY A 111 -6.44 0.12 14.99
CA GLY A 111 -6.91 -0.43 16.26
C GLY A 111 -5.85 -1.08 17.14
N ARG A 112 -4.55 -0.87 16.88
CA ARG A 112 -3.45 -1.33 17.75
C ARG A 112 -2.67 -0.14 18.31
N PRO A 113 -2.80 0.19 19.61
CA PRO A 113 -2.15 1.33 20.24
C PRO A 113 -0.62 1.30 20.12
N ASP A 114 -0.03 0.11 20.22
CA ASP A 114 1.43 -0.08 20.24
C ASP A 114 2.06 -0.05 18.83
N SER A 115 1.26 0.19 17.79
CA SER A 115 1.77 0.20 16.41
C SER A 115 2.49 1.49 16.04
N ILE A 116 2.31 2.59 16.78
CA ILE A 116 2.96 3.88 16.48
C ILE A 116 4.39 3.87 17.00
N GLY A 117 5.33 3.45 16.16
CA GLY A 117 6.77 3.50 16.41
C GLY A 117 7.49 4.31 15.34
N PHE A 118 8.45 5.13 15.74
CA PHE A 118 9.46 5.65 14.82
C PHE A 118 10.65 4.71 14.90
N GLY A 119 10.99 4.06 13.78
CA GLY A 119 12.31 3.44 13.63
C GLY A 119 13.37 4.49 13.92
N LYS A 120 14.34 4.18 14.79
CA LYS A 120 15.45 5.08 15.10
C LYS A 120 16.30 5.38 13.86
#